data_AF-A0A250F307-F1
#
_entry.id   AF-A0A250F307-F1
#
_cell.length_a   1.000
_cell.length_b   1.000
_cell.length_c   1.000
_cell.angle_alpha   90.00
_cell.angle_beta   90.00
_cell.angle_gamma   90.00
#
_symmetry.space_group_name_H-M   'P 1'
#
loop_
_entity.id
_entity.type
_entity.pdbx_description
1 polymer ?
#
loop_
_entity_poly.entity_id
_entity_poly.type
_entity_poly.pdbx_seq_one_letter_code
_entity_poly.pdbx_strand_id
1 'polypeptide(L)'
;MLGNLFKKKPTFTPAMQELFVKISLALPQRFHFLQKQLTEGIIKGIKKPEGQRYQLRLDIPLLNKYEDKKGRNFLIENIVIQSVETGKSSVVSWNVAYGLLLVYITANNDFLKWQAEAVGIDTSHIRIKYLDDSPIEKLLSKEARQYITPNDLYEVSLNDKIYYHIQDITDGDGDFIGIDADKNVYEFRHDPFEITLLTEPLETILKNNK
;
A
#
# COMPACT_ATOMS: atom_id res chain seq x y z
N MET A 1 -12.75 18.88 44.34
CA MET A 1 -11.45 18.64 43.68
C MET A 1 -11.71 18.27 42.23
N LEU A 2 -11.50 19.22 41.32
CA LEU A 2 -11.56 19.01 39.87
C LEU A 2 -10.24 18.37 39.43
N GLY A 3 -10.29 17.11 39.05
CA GLY A 3 -9.11 16.33 38.67
C GLY A 3 -9.36 15.46 37.45
N ASN A 4 -10.03 15.96 36.42
CA ASN A 4 -9.96 15.34 35.09
C ASN A 4 -8.76 15.94 34.35
N LEU A 5 -7.57 15.44 34.68
CA LEU A 5 -6.41 15.59 33.81
C LEU A 5 -6.72 14.87 32.50
N PHE A 6 -6.91 15.65 31.44
CA PHE A 6 -6.90 15.17 30.07
C PHE A 6 -5.70 14.24 29.89
N LYS A 7 -5.93 12.93 29.80
CA LYS A 7 -4.89 11.98 29.37
C LYS A 7 -4.40 12.48 28.02
N LYS A 8 -3.14 12.95 27.95
CA LYS A 8 -2.51 13.34 26.69
C LYS A 8 -2.76 12.21 25.70
N LYS A 9 -3.47 12.51 24.60
CA LYS A 9 -3.69 11.54 23.53
C LYS A 9 -2.30 11.04 23.08
N PRO A 10 -2.07 9.74 22.88
CA PRO A 10 -0.78 9.25 22.41
C PRO A 10 -0.44 9.95 21.10
N THR A 11 0.63 10.75 21.15
CA THR A 11 1.13 11.53 20.03
C THR A 11 2.05 10.63 19.21
N PHE A 12 1.89 10.63 17.89
CA PHE A 12 2.86 10.02 17.00
C PHE A 12 4.12 10.90 17.04
N THR A 13 5.25 10.34 17.45
CA THR A 13 6.47 11.11 17.66
C THR A 13 7.25 11.28 16.35
N PRO A 14 8.12 12.29 16.23
CA PRO A 14 9.02 12.41 15.08
C PRO A 14 9.87 11.15 14.85
N ALA A 15 10.35 10.52 15.92
CA ALA A 15 11.14 9.29 15.81
C ALA A 15 10.30 8.08 15.31
N MET A 16 9.02 7.98 15.69
CA MET A 16 8.10 7.01 15.09
C MET A 16 7.86 7.30 13.61
N GLN A 17 7.76 8.57 13.23
CA GLN A 17 7.62 8.99 11.84
C GLN A 17 8.84 8.58 11.00
N GLU A 18 10.05 8.81 11.51
CA GLU A 18 11.29 8.36 10.87
C GLU A 18 11.33 6.85 10.71
N LEU A 19 10.91 6.09 11.71
CA LEU A 19 10.84 4.63 11.62
C LEU A 19 9.85 4.16 10.54
N PHE A 20 8.67 4.76 10.47
CA PHE A 20 7.70 4.43 9.41
C PHE A 20 8.22 4.80 8.02
N VAL A 21 8.92 5.93 7.87
CA VAL A 21 9.59 6.28 6.62
C VAL A 21 10.65 5.25 6.25
N LYS A 22 11.50 4.82 7.19
CA LYS A 22 12.49 3.75 6.96
C LYS A 22 11.84 2.45 6.50
N ILE A 23 10.73 2.04 7.14
CA ILE A 23 9.97 0.85 6.72
C ILE A 23 9.47 1.01 5.28
N SER A 24 8.90 2.17 4.94
CA SER A 24 8.38 2.40 3.58
C SER A 24 9.47 2.41 2.51
N LEU A 25 10.67 2.89 2.83
CA LEU A 25 11.84 2.87 1.95
C LEU A 25 12.35 1.46 1.67
N ALA A 26 12.16 0.53 2.61
CA ALA A 26 12.54 -0.87 2.45
C ALA A 26 11.50 -1.69 1.67
N LEU A 27 10.29 -1.17 1.45
CA LEU A 27 9.28 -1.86 0.65
C LEU A 27 9.66 -1.83 -0.84
N PRO A 28 9.21 -2.82 -1.64
CA PRO A 28 9.40 -2.79 -3.08
C PRO A 28 8.86 -1.50 -3.71
N GLN A 29 9.50 -1.05 -4.80
CA GLN A 29 9.23 0.24 -5.47
C GLN A 29 7.75 0.49 -5.79
N ARG A 30 6.96 -0.55 -6.08
CA ARG A 30 5.50 -0.45 -6.27
C ARG A 30 4.74 0.14 -5.07
N PHE A 31 5.35 0.26 -3.89
CA PHE A 31 4.76 0.90 -2.71
C PHE A 31 5.26 2.32 -2.46
N HIS A 32 5.92 2.94 -3.44
CA HIS A 32 6.49 4.29 -3.30
C HIS A 32 5.44 5.36 -2.96
N PHE A 33 4.16 5.15 -3.30
CA PHE A 33 3.06 6.02 -2.86
C PHE A 33 2.94 6.11 -1.32
N LEU A 34 3.29 5.03 -0.59
CA LEU A 34 3.36 5.03 0.88
C LEU A 34 4.56 5.85 1.37
N GLN A 35 5.69 5.76 0.69
CA GLN A 35 6.88 6.52 1.04
C GLN A 35 6.60 8.03 0.94
N LYS A 36 5.95 8.49 -0.14
CA LYS A 36 5.63 9.91 -0.34
C LYS A 36 4.76 10.45 0.81
N GLN A 37 3.63 9.80 1.11
CA GLN A 37 2.73 10.26 2.18
C GLN A 37 3.38 10.21 3.56
N LEU A 38 4.22 9.21 3.84
CA LEU A 38 4.91 9.11 5.14
C LEU A 38 6.01 10.16 5.26
N THR A 39 6.76 10.44 4.20
CA THR A 39 7.81 11.47 4.22
C THR A 39 7.23 12.86 4.49
N GLU A 40 6.03 13.15 3.98
CA GLU A 40 5.32 14.42 4.25
C GLU A 40 4.65 14.47 5.64
N GLY A 41 4.72 13.41 6.44
CA GLY A 41 4.21 13.41 7.82
C GLY A 41 2.69 13.31 7.91
N ILE A 42 2.08 12.47 7.06
CA ILE A 42 0.63 12.24 7.03
C ILE A 42 0.10 11.71 8.37
N ILE A 43 0.88 10.99 9.18
CA ILE A 43 0.41 10.41 10.45
C ILE A 43 0.52 11.46 11.58
N LYS A 44 -0.60 11.80 12.20
CA LYS A 44 -0.68 12.71 13.36
C LYS A 44 -0.86 12.00 14.71
N GLY A 45 -1.18 10.71 14.70
CA GLY A 45 -1.44 9.98 15.93
C GLY A 45 -1.77 8.53 15.73
N ILE A 46 -1.81 7.80 16.84
CA ILE A 46 -2.32 6.43 16.89
C ILE A 46 -3.59 6.47 17.77
N LYS A 47 -4.65 5.76 17.39
CA LYS A 47 -5.86 5.58 18.21
C LYS A 47 -5.66 4.40 19.17
N LYS A 48 -6.56 4.25 20.15
CA LYS A 48 -6.56 3.08 21.03
C LYS A 48 -6.64 1.80 20.17
N PRO A 49 -5.79 0.80 20.42
CA PRO A 49 -5.83 -0.43 19.65
C PRO A 49 -7.11 -1.22 19.88
N GLU A 50 -7.47 -2.00 18.86
CA GLU A 50 -8.45 -3.08 18.93
C GLU A 50 -7.71 -4.41 18.74
N GLY A 51 -7.44 -5.10 19.85
CA GLY A 51 -6.54 -6.25 19.85
C GLY A 51 -5.14 -5.87 19.38
N GLN A 52 -4.68 -6.48 18.29
CA GLN A 52 -3.37 -6.24 17.66
C GLN A 52 -3.39 -5.13 16.60
N ARG A 53 -4.55 -4.48 16.37
CA ARG A 53 -4.74 -3.48 15.31
C ARG A 53 -4.62 -2.07 15.87
N TYR A 54 -3.71 -1.29 15.30
CA TYR A 54 -3.44 0.08 15.72
C TYR A 54 -3.81 1.06 14.60
N GLN A 55 -4.96 1.72 14.75
CA GLN A 55 -5.45 2.67 13.74
C GLN A 55 -4.66 3.99 13.80
N LEU A 56 -4.27 4.48 12.64
CA LEU A 56 -3.57 5.74 12.47
C LEU A 56 -4.57 6.89 12.34
N ARG A 57 -4.22 8.05 12.91
CA ARG A 57 -4.92 9.32 12.69
C ARG A 57 -4.11 10.10 11.68
N LEU A 58 -4.74 10.45 10.56
CA LEU A 58 -4.10 11.12 9.46
C LEU A 58 -4.35 12.64 9.49
N ASP A 59 -3.42 13.38 8.94
CA ASP A 59 -3.56 14.79 8.60
C ASP A 59 -4.58 14.95 7.47
N ILE A 60 -5.60 15.79 7.64
CA ILE A 60 -6.71 15.90 6.67
C ILE A 60 -6.24 16.49 5.33
N PRO A 61 -5.48 17.60 5.28
CA PRO A 61 -4.93 18.10 4.02
C PRO A 61 -4.12 17.07 3.25
N LEU A 62 -3.21 16.35 3.91
CA LEU A 62 -2.40 15.32 3.25
C LEU A 62 -3.24 14.09 2.88
N LEU A 63 -4.22 13.70 3.70
CA LEU A 63 -5.18 12.65 3.34
C LEU A 63 -5.86 12.98 2.02
N ASN A 64 -6.43 14.18 1.89
CA ASN A 64 -7.12 14.60 0.67
C ASN A 64 -6.20 14.66 -0.56
N LYS A 65 -4.90 14.90 -0.34
CA LYS A 65 -3.88 14.90 -1.40
C LYS A 65 -3.54 13.49 -1.89
N TYR A 66 -3.52 12.50 -1.01
CA TYR A 66 -3.05 11.14 -1.30
C TYR A 66 -4.16 10.10 -1.43
N GLU A 67 -5.40 10.44 -1.10
CA GLU A 67 -6.53 9.54 -1.24
C GLU A 67 -6.73 9.15 -2.71
N ASP A 68 -6.67 7.85 -2.97
CA ASP A 68 -7.14 7.25 -4.21
C ASP A 68 -8.42 6.48 -3.93
N LYS A 69 -9.56 7.03 -4.37
CA LYS A 69 -10.88 6.44 -4.13
C LYS A 69 -11.10 5.09 -4.80
N LYS A 70 -10.31 4.75 -5.82
CA LYS A 70 -10.35 3.44 -6.49
C LYS A 70 -9.36 2.45 -5.86
N GLY A 71 -8.46 2.94 -5.02
CA GLY A 71 -7.43 2.17 -4.35
C GLY A 71 -7.99 1.07 -3.47
N ARG A 72 -7.53 -0.17 -3.71
CA ARG A 72 -8.01 -1.37 -3.01
C ARG A 72 -7.65 -1.42 -1.54
N ASN A 73 -8.38 -2.27 -0.81
CA ASN A 73 -8.12 -2.56 0.60
C ASN A 73 -7.30 -3.84 0.73
N PHE A 74 -6.09 -3.75 1.26
CA PHE A 74 -5.18 -4.89 1.40
C PHE A 74 -4.26 -4.77 2.62
N LEU A 75 -3.62 -5.89 2.96
CA LEU A 75 -2.52 -5.97 3.91
C LEU A 75 -1.21 -6.21 3.16
N ILE A 76 -0.17 -5.47 3.55
CA ILE A 76 1.23 -5.84 3.35
C ILE A 76 1.67 -6.58 4.61
N GLU A 77 1.68 -7.91 4.55
CA GLU A 77 2.00 -8.79 5.68
C GLU A 77 3.50 -9.12 5.73
N ASN A 78 3.97 -9.56 6.90
CA ASN A 78 5.33 -10.07 7.14
C ASN A 78 6.47 -9.06 6.92
N ILE A 79 6.26 -7.80 7.30
CA ILE A 79 7.37 -6.83 7.40
C ILE A 79 8.13 -7.14 8.69
N VAL A 80 9.39 -7.57 8.58
CA VAL A 80 10.20 -7.90 9.76
C VAL A 80 11.08 -6.71 10.10
N ILE A 81 11.00 -6.26 11.35
CA ILE A 81 11.81 -5.17 11.90
C ILE A 81 12.67 -5.76 13.00
N GLN A 82 13.97 -5.53 12.97
CA GLN A 82 14.92 -6.04 13.95
C GLN A 82 15.74 -4.90 14.56
N SER A 83 15.80 -4.85 15.88
CA SER A 83 16.76 -4.02 16.61
C SER A 83 18.16 -4.57 16.42
N VAL A 84 19.08 -3.77 15.89
CA VAL A 84 20.49 -4.16 15.75
C VAL A 84 21.17 -4.26 17.12
N GLU A 85 20.75 -3.43 18.08
CA GLU A 85 21.35 -3.40 19.42
C GLU A 85 20.96 -4.60 20.27
N THR A 86 19.67 -4.98 20.25
CA THR A 86 19.14 -6.03 21.13
C THR A 86 18.93 -7.36 20.42
N GLY A 87 19.02 -7.38 19.09
CA GLY A 87 18.71 -8.55 18.25
C GLY A 87 17.21 -8.91 18.21
N LYS A 88 16.35 -8.23 18.96
CA LYS A 88 14.92 -8.51 19.02
C LYS A 88 14.23 -8.17 17.71
N SER A 89 13.25 -8.97 17.33
CA SER A 89 12.47 -8.82 16.11
C SER A 89 10.98 -8.63 16.39
N SER A 90 10.33 -7.79 15.58
CA SER A 90 8.88 -7.64 15.52
C SER A 90 8.42 -7.86 14.09
N VAL A 91 7.29 -8.55 13.94
CA VAL A 91 6.62 -8.72 12.64
C VAL A 91 5.43 -7.78 12.60
N VAL A 92 5.41 -6.91 11.60
CA VAL A 92 4.38 -5.90 11.40
C VAL A 92 3.67 -6.17 10.08
N SER A 93 2.36 -5.93 10.06
CA SER A 93 1.59 -5.85 8.82
C SER A 93 1.01 -4.45 8.67
N TRP A 94 0.93 -3.95 7.45
CA TRP A 94 0.34 -2.65 7.13
C TRP A 94 -0.96 -2.83 6.37
N ASN A 95 -2.05 -2.27 6.88
CA ASN A 95 -3.30 -2.20 6.14
C ASN A 95 -3.38 -0.88 5.39
N VAL A 96 -3.52 -1.02 4.07
CA VAL A 96 -3.66 0.07 3.13
C VAL A 96 -5.05 0.00 2.53
N ALA A 97 -5.73 1.15 2.47
CA ALA A 97 -6.97 1.30 1.72
C ALA A 97 -7.05 2.71 1.16
N TYR A 98 -7.65 2.87 -0.02
CA TYR A 98 -7.73 4.14 -0.73
C TYR A 98 -6.36 4.82 -0.95
N GLY A 99 -5.32 4.05 -1.23
CA GLY A 99 -3.94 4.55 -1.33
C GLY A 99 -3.29 4.99 -0.01
N LEU A 100 -3.96 4.84 1.14
CA LEU A 100 -3.52 5.38 2.43
C LEU A 100 -3.12 4.27 3.41
N LEU A 101 -2.03 4.49 4.17
CA LEU A 101 -1.72 3.63 5.32
C LEU A 101 -2.66 3.95 6.49
N LEU A 102 -3.59 3.04 6.80
CA LEU A 102 -4.64 3.29 7.80
C LEU A 102 -4.39 2.60 9.13
N VAL A 103 -3.80 1.41 9.11
CA VAL A 103 -3.60 0.57 10.31
C VAL A 103 -2.26 -0.12 10.19
N TYR A 104 -1.54 -0.26 11.31
CA TYR A 104 -0.51 -1.29 11.44
C TYR A 104 -0.98 -2.36 12.43
N ILE A 105 -0.55 -3.59 12.19
CA ILE A 105 -0.95 -4.77 12.95
C ILE A 105 0.31 -5.46 13.44
N THR A 106 0.36 -5.75 14.73
CA THR A 106 1.50 -6.44 15.34
C THR A 106 1.08 -7.13 16.63
N ALA A 107 1.74 -8.26 16.95
CA ALA A 107 1.58 -8.93 18.24
C ALA A 107 2.16 -8.12 19.40
N ASN A 108 3.17 -7.27 19.15
CA ASN A 108 3.76 -6.39 20.14
C ASN A 108 4.27 -5.06 19.53
N ASN A 109 4.30 -4.02 20.35
CA ASN A 109 4.74 -2.68 19.93
C ASN A 109 6.21 -2.38 20.27
N ASP A 110 7.03 -3.40 20.53
CA ASP A 110 8.42 -3.15 20.94
C ASP A 110 9.22 -2.47 19.83
N PHE A 111 8.88 -2.70 18.57
CA PHE A 111 9.53 -2.02 17.44
C PHE A 111 9.46 -0.49 17.49
N LEU A 112 8.41 0.08 18.09
CA LEU A 112 8.29 1.53 18.26
C LEU A 112 9.33 2.09 19.25
N LYS A 113 9.92 1.24 20.11
CA LYS A 113 10.96 1.65 21.06
C LYS A 113 12.33 1.73 20.41
N TRP A 114 12.55 1.03 19.30
CA TRP A 114 13.83 1.00 18.56
C TRP A 114 14.03 2.23 17.66
N GLN A 115 13.21 3.27 17.84
CA GLN A 115 13.23 4.51 17.06
C GLN A 115 14.57 5.27 17.15
N ALA A 116 15.35 5.07 18.21
CA ALA A 116 16.68 5.67 18.40
C ALA A 116 17.83 4.73 18.00
N GLU A 117 17.52 3.48 17.65
CA GLU A 117 18.49 2.43 17.36
C GLU A 117 18.69 2.29 15.85
N ALA A 118 19.80 1.67 15.45
CA ALA A 118 19.87 1.10 14.11
C ALA A 118 18.86 -0.06 14.02
N VAL A 119 18.04 -0.06 12.96
CA VAL A 119 17.07 -1.12 12.69
C VAL A 119 17.35 -1.78 11.35
N GLY A 120 17.35 -3.12 11.35
CA GLY A 120 17.25 -3.91 10.13
C GLY A 120 15.79 -4.05 9.74
N ILE A 121 15.47 -3.90 8.45
CA ILE A 121 14.12 -4.07 7.91
C ILE A 121 14.21 -5.09 6.78
N ASP A 122 13.50 -6.21 6.92
CA ASP A 122 13.43 -7.27 5.93
C ASP A 122 12.01 -7.33 5.33
N THR A 123 11.95 -7.15 4.02
CA THR A 123 10.74 -7.16 3.20
C THR A 123 10.75 -8.26 2.14
N SER A 124 11.75 -9.16 2.16
CA SER A 124 11.93 -10.23 1.17
C SER A 124 10.80 -11.27 1.17
N HIS A 125 10.07 -11.37 2.28
CA HIS A 125 9.00 -12.35 2.48
C HIS A 125 7.61 -11.73 2.66
N ILE A 126 7.43 -10.47 2.25
CA ILE A 126 6.13 -9.82 2.35
C ILE A 126 5.07 -10.57 1.53
N ARG A 127 3.83 -10.54 2.01
CA ARG A 127 2.67 -11.08 1.29
C ARG A 127 1.60 -10.03 1.18
N ILE A 128 0.90 -10.01 0.03
CA ILE A 128 -0.24 -9.12 -0.17
C ILE A 128 -1.51 -9.93 0.05
N LYS A 129 -2.33 -9.49 0.99
CA LYS A 129 -3.64 -10.07 1.28
C LYS A 129 -4.72 -9.03 1.02
N TYR A 130 -5.51 -9.23 -0.02
CA TYR A 130 -6.67 -8.38 -0.31
C TYR A 130 -7.79 -8.65 0.70
N LEU A 131 -8.46 -7.59 1.11
CA LEU A 131 -9.57 -7.61 2.06
C LEU A 131 -10.92 -7.27 1.40
N ASP A 132 -10.91 -7.06 0.09
CA ASP A 132 -12.10 -6.90 -0.75
C ASP A 132 -12.34 -8.17 -1.60
N ASP A 133 -13.57 -8.30 -2.11
CA ASP A 133 -14.03 -9.47 -2.88
C ASP A 133 -13.84 -9.32 -4.40
N SER A 134 -12.94 -8.43 -4.86
CA SER A 134 -12.77 -8.18 -6.29
C SER A 134 -12.37 -9.46 -7.05
N PRO A 135 -13.03 -9.78 -8.19
CA PRO A 135 -12.76 -11.00 -8.95
C PRO A 135 -11.38 -10.99 -9.63
N ILE A 136 -10.76 -9.82 -9.77
CA ILE A 136 -9.50 -9.60 -10.49
C ILE A 136 -8.37 -10.52 -10.01
N GLU A 137 -8.31 -10.82 -8.71
CA GLU A 137 -7.27 -11.67 -8.11
C GLU A 137 -7.28 -13.10 -8.64
N LYS A 138 -8.44 -13.57 -9.11
CA LYS A 138 -8.60 -14.90 -9.70
C LYS A 138 -8.12 -14.94 -11.15
N LEU A 139 -8.02 -13.78 -11.80
CA LEU A 139 -7.57 -13.65 -13.17
C LEU A 139 -6.03 -13.64 -13.24
N LEU A 140 -5.37 -13.12 -12.21
CA LEU A 140 -3.93 -12.90 -12.17
C LEU A 140 -3.12 -14.13 -11.72
N SER A 141 -2.04 -14.41 -12.44
CA SER A 141 -1.07 -15.43 -12.04
C SER A 141 -0.31 -15.02 -10.78
N LYS A 142 0.35 -15.99 -10.12
CA LYS A 142 1.25 -15.69 -8.99
C LYS A 142 2.43 -14.81 -9.42
N GLU A 143 2.89 -14.97 -10.66
CA GLU A 143 4.01 -14.22 -11.22
C GLU A 143 3.63 -12.77 -11.51
N ALA A 144 2.52 -12.53 -12.23
CA ALA A 144 2.03 -11.18 -12.54
C ALA A 144 1.86 -10.32 -11.28
N ARG A 145 1.33 -10.91 -10.20
CA ARG A 145 1.14 -10.25 -8.90
C ARG A 145 2.42 -9.74 -8.24
N GLN A 146 3.61 -10.13 -8.70
CA GLN A 146 4.88 -9.60 -8.18
C GLN A 146 5.26 -8.24 -8.79
N TYR A 147 4.60 -7.86 -9.89
CA TYR A 147 4.89 -6.65 -10.65
C TYR A 147 3.81 -5.59 -10.45
N ILE A 148 2.59 -6.02 -10.14
CA ILE A 148 1.43 -5.16 -9.98
C ILE A 148 1.43 -4.42 -8.64
N THR A 149 1.10 -3.13 -8.67
CA THR A 149 0.73 -2.34 -7.49
C THR A 149 -0.72 -2.68 -7.11
N PRO A 150 -0.99 -3.12 -5.87
CA PRO A 150 -2.36 -3.43 -5.45
C PRO A 150 -3.36 -2.28 -5.59
N ASN A 151 -2.88 -1.04 -5.51
CA ASN A 151 -3.68 0.17 -5.63
C ASN A 151 -4.15 0.46 -7.07
N ASP A 152 -3.42 -0.05 -8.07
CA ASP A 152 -3.75 0.12 -9.48
C ASP A 152 -4.83 -0.87 -9.92
N LEU A 153 -5.22 -1.83 -9.09
CA LEU A 153 -6.19 -2.85 -9.47
C LEU A 153 -7.61 -2.38 -9.25
N TYR A 154 -8.38 -2.11 -10.31
CA TYR A 154 -9.80 -1.76 -10.19
C TYR A 154 -10.59 -2.07 -11.46
N GLU A 155 -11.92 -2.14 -11.31
CA GLU A 155 -12.82 -2.37 -12.43
C GLU A 155 -13.05 -1.08 -13.24
N VAL A 156 -13.07 -1.22 -14.57
CA VAL A 156 -13.37 -0.13 -15.50
C VAL A 156 -14.45 -0.61 -16.47
N SER A 157 -15.56 0.11 -16.54
CA SER A 157 -16.62 -0.15 -17.52
C SER A 157 -16.46 0.79 -18.71
N LEU A 158 -16.14 0.24 -19.88
CA LEU A 158 -15.97 0.99 -21.13
C LEU A 158 -16.76 0.29 -22.25
N ASN A 159 -17.55 1.06 -23.01
CA ASN A 159 -18.36 0.54 -24.12
C ASN A 159 -19.23 -0.67 -23.73
N ASP A 160 -19.90 -0.59 -22.58
CA ASP A 160 -20.72 -1.68 -22.00
C ASP A 160 -19.98 -3.01 -21.75
N LYS A 161 -18.64 -3.00 -21.77
CA LYS A 161 -17.78 -4.12 -21.40
C LYS A 161 -17.00 -3.78 -20.12
N ILE A 162 -16.88 -4.78 -19.25
CA ILE A 162 -16.06 -4.70 -18.03
C ILE A 162 -14.63 -5.10 -18.38
N TYR A 163 -13.71 -4.24 -17.98
CA TYR A 163 -12.28 -4.47 -17.97
C TYR A 163 -11.74 -4.29 -16.54
N TYR A 164 -10.53 -4.77 -16.33
CA TYR A 164 -9.82 -4.65 -15.07
C TYR A 164 -8.52 -3.91 -15.33
N HIS A 165 -8.37 -2.74 -14.73
CA HIS A 165 -7.13 -1.98 -14.74
C HIS A 165 -6.03 -2.77 -14.03
N ILE A 166 -4.85 -2.86 -14.64
CA ILE A 166 -3.70 -3.57 -14.09
C ILE A 166 -2.57 -2.63 -13.69
N GLN A 167 -2.21 -1.70 -14.57
CA GLN A 167 -1.10 -0.78 -14.38
C GLN A 167 -1.24 0.42 -15.31
N ASP A 168 -0.93 1.61 -14.81
CA ASP A 168 -0.77 2.80 -15.66
C ASP A 168 0.48 2.64 -16.56
N ILE A 169 0.41 3.13 -17.80
CA ILE A 169 1.57 3.16 -18.72
C ILE A 169 2.43 4.40 -18.44
N THR A 170 1.78 5.55 -18.28
CA THR A 170 2.40 6.81 -17.90
C THR A 170 1.61 7.48 -16.78
N ASP A 171 2.33 8.20 -15.91
CA ASP A 171 1.71 8.99 -14.85
C ASP A 171 0.87 10.13 -15.45
N GLY A 172 -0.46 10.00 -15.41
CA GLY A 172 -1.38 11.13 -15.56
C GLY A 172 -2.01 11.37 -16.92
N ASP A 173 -1.66 10.59 -17.96
CA ASP A 173 -2.30 10.71 -19.28
C ASP A 173 -3.58 9.87 -19.40
N GLY A 174 -3.78 8.94 -18.47
CA GLY A 174 -4.95 8.03 -18.45
C GLY A 174 -4.77 6.78 -19.30
N ASP A 175 -3.57 6.57 -19.85
CA ASP A 175 -3.20 5.37 -20.60
C ASP A 175 -2.83 4.23 -19.65
N PHE A 176 -3.38 3.04 -19.89
CA PHE A 176 -3.19 1.90 -18.99
C PHE A 176 -3.20 0.55 -19.68
N ILE A 177 -2.64 -0.45 -19.01
CA ILE A 177 -2.79 -1.87 -19.34
C ILE A 177 -3.97 -2.43 -18.55
N GLY A 178 -4.89 -3.09 -19.23
CA GLY A 178 -6.01 -3.77 -18.61
C GLY A 178 -6.23 -5.18 -19.15
N ILE A 179 -7.07 -5.95 -18.46
CA ILE A 179 -7.50 -7.28 -18.91
C ILE A 179 -9.03 -7.41 -18.87
N ASP A 180 -9.58 -8.36 -19.62
CA ASP A 180 -10.97 -8.77 -19.44
C ASP A 180 -11.09 -10.07 -18.63
N ALA A 181 -12.33 -10.55 -18.43
CA ALA A 181 -12.62 -11.79 -17.70
C ALA A 181 -12.04 -13.04 -18.38
N ASP A 182 -11.80 -12.98 -19.69
CA ASP A 182 -11.20 -14.06 -20.49
C ASP A 182 -9.66 -13.98 -20.49
N LYS A 183 -9.08 -13.03 -19.74
CA LYS A 183 -7.64 -12.76 -19.61
C LYS A 183 -6.98 -12.23 -20.88
N ASN A 184 -7.76 -11.70 -21.82
CA ASN A 184 -7.20 -10.96 -22.94
C ASN A 184 -6.57 -9.67 -22.41
N VAL A 185 -5.38 -9.30 -22.89
CA VAL A 185 -4.64 -8.13 -22.44
C VAL A 185 -4.83 -6.99 -23.43
N TYR A 186 -5.06 -5.79 -22.93
CA TYR A 186 -5.32 -4.61 -23.74
C TYR A 186 -4.46 -3.43 -23.31
N GLU A 187 -4.05 -2.63 -24.28
CA GLU A 187 -3.58 -1.26 -24.09
C GLU A 187 -4.77 -0.32 -24.29
N PHE A 188 -5.00 0.55 -23.33
CA PHE A 188 -5.99 1.62 -23.39
C PHE A 188 -5.27 2.94 -23.53
N ARG A 189 -5.61 3.69 -24.57
CA ARG A 189 -5.18 5.08 -24.75
C ARG A 189 -6.34 6.02 -24.50
N HIS A 190 -6.08 7.11 -23.81
CA HIS A 190 -7.10 8.10 -23.48
C HIS A 190 -7.28 9.14 -24.59
N ASP A 191 -6.19 9.62 -25.21
CA ASP A 191 -6.24 10.66 -26.24
C ASP A 191 -5.29 10.40 -27.44
N PRO A 192 -5.80 9.97 -28.61
CA PRO A 192 -7.20 9.63 -28.88
C PRO A 192 -7.62 8.34 -28.15
N PHE A 193 -8.90 8.23 -27.82
CA PHE A 193 -9.42 7.03 -27.17
C PHE A 193 -9.29 5.80 -28.07
N GLU A 194 -8.48 4.83 -27.65
CA GLU A 194 -8.22 3.59 -28.37
C GLU A 194 -8.12 2.40 -27.40
N ILE A 195 -8.62 1.24 -27.82
CA ILE A 195 -8.47 -0.03 -27.09
C ILE A 195 -7.84 -1.03 -28.04
N THR A 196 -6.61 -1.44 -27.74
CA THR A 196 -5.83 -2.34 -28.61
C THR A 196 -5.57 -3.66 -27.89
N LEU A 197 -5.94 -4.78 -28.53
CA LEU A 197 -5.61 -6.12 -28.03
C LEU A 197 -4.11 -6.36 -28.20
N LEU A 198 -3.45 -6.76 -27.12
CA LEU A 198 -2.03 -7.12 -27.11
C LEU A 198 -1.86 -8.62 -27.31
N THR A 199 -0.80 -9.00 -28.01
CA THR A 199 -0.49 -10.42 -28.29
C THR A 199 0.45 -11.03 -27.26
N GLU A 200 1.18 -10.19 -26.54
CA GLU A 200 2.10 -10.57 -25.50
C GLU A 200 1.38 -11.00 -24.22
N PRO A 201 1.88 -12.03 -23.51
CA PRO A 201 1.40 -12.36 -22.18
C PRO A 201 1.57 -11.19 -21.20
N LEU A 202 0.61 -11.05 -20.28
CA LEU A 202 0.61 -9.99 -19.26
C LEU A 202 1.95 -9.92 -18.49
N GLU A 203 2.51 -11.06 -18.09
CA GLU A 203 3.76 -11.14 -17.34
C GLU A 203 4.96 -10.56 -18.11
N THR A 204 4.97 -10.70 -19.44
CA THR A 204 6.03 -10.14 -20.29
C THR A 204 5.93 -8.62 -20.32
N ILE A 205 4.71 -8.09 -20.49
CA ILE A 205 4.44 -6.64 -20.50
C ILE A 205 4.85 -6.03 -19.14
N LEU A 206 4.41 -6.62 -18.04
CA LEU A 206 4.69 -6.15 -16.68
C LEU A 206 6.18 -6.17 -16.31
N LYS A 207 6.97 -7.09 -16.87
CA LYS A 207 8.42 -7.15 -16.66
C LYS A 207 9.17 -6.05 -17.39
N ASN A 208 8.69 -5.67 -18.57
CA ASN A 208 9.33 -4.65 -19.40
C ASN A 208 9.04 -3.23 -18.90
N ASN A 209 7.93 -3.03 -18.20
CA ASN A 209 7.51 -1.74 -17.63
C ASN A 209 8.07 -1.48 -16.22
N LYS A 210 9.08 -2.24 -15.76
CA LYS A 210 9.69 -2.11 -14.42
C LYS A 210 10.95 -1.28 -14.41
#